data_AF-A0A2T4JA96-F1
#
_entry.id   AF-A0A2T4JA96-F1
#
_cell.length_a   1.000
_cell.length_b   1.000
_cell.length_c   1.000
_cell.angle_alpha   90.00
_cell.angle_beta   90.00
_cell.angle_gamma   90.00
#
_symmetry.space_group_name_H-M   'P 1'
#
loop_
_entity.id
_entity.type
_entity.pdbx_description
1 polymer ?
#
loop_
_entity_poly.entity_id
_entity_poly.type
_entity_poly.pdbx_seq_one_letter_code
_entity_poly.pdbx_strand_id
1 'polypeptide(L)'
;MANPWAGEVEILLDGKPHVARLTLGALAELEAGLAAGSLLDLVERFEGGRFSSRDVLALVVAGLRGGGWPGTAADLMTAEIGGGPVAAARAAAELLARAFALPEAG
;
A
#
# COMPACT_ATOMS: atom_id res chain seq x y z
N MET A 1 11.24 10.40 7.38
CA MET A 1 12.14 9.90 6.33
C MET A 1 12.06 8.38 6.34
N ALA A 2 11.40 7.81 5.33
CA ALA A 2 11.23 6.37 5.17
C ALA A 2 12.55 5.70 4.78
N ASN A 3 12.89 4.57 5.38
CA ASN A 3 14.08 3.79 5.04
C ASN A 3 13.84 2.97 3.75
N PRO A 4 14.56 3.25 2.64
CA PRO A 4 14.37 2.55 1.37
C PRO A 4 14.63 1.04 1.46
N TRP A 5 15.53 0.60 2.35
CA TRP A 5 15.87 -0.81 2.54
C TRP A 5 14.84 -1.58 3.38
N ALA A 6 13.92 -0.88 4.06
CA ALA A 6 12.88 -1.49 4.89
C ALA A 6 11.53 -1.64 4.16
N GLY A 7 11.48 -1.28 2.87
CA GLY A 7 10.25 -1.31 2.07
C GLY A 7 9.20 -0.27 2.49
N GLU A 8 9.64 0.84 3.09
CA GLU A 8 8.77 1.89 3.62
C GLU A 8 8.41 2.94 2.56
N VAL A 9 7.16 3.38 2.51
CA VAL A 9 6.67 4.45 1.63
C VAL A 9 6.03 5.54 2.49
N GLU A 10 6.30 6.81 2.21
CA GLU A 10 5.66 7.92 2.91
C GLU A 10 4.31 8.25 2.25
N ILE A 11 3.25 8.37 3.06
CA ILE A 11 1.90 8.75 2.63
C ILE A 11 1.44 9.93 3.48
N LEU A 12 1.01 11.01 2.84
CA LEU A 12 0.39 12.15 3.53
C LEU A 12 -1.11 11.88 3.72
N LEU A 13 -1.58 11.83 4.95
CA LEU A 13 -2.99 11.78 5.32
C LEU A 13 -3.38 13.04 6.08
N ASP A 14 -4.36 13.79 5.59
CA ASP A 14 -4.83 15.04 6.20
C ASP A 14 -3.67 16.01 6.53
N GLY A 15 -2.71 16.09 5.61
CA GLY A 15 -1.49 16.91 5.76
C GLY A 15 -0.44 16.36 6.74
N LYS A 16 -0.65 15.18 7.33
CA LYS A 16 0.30 14.52 8.24
C LYS A 16 1.03 13.37 7.54
N PRO A 17 2.36 13.31 7.63
CA PRO A 17 3.13 12.21 7.05
C PRO A 17 2.98 10.94 7.89
N HIS A 18 2.70 9.84 7.21
CA HIS A 18 2.66 8.48 7.76
C HIS A 18 3.63 7.59 6.99
N VAL A 19 4.23 6.64 7.71
CA VAL A 19 5.02 5.56 7.09
C VAL A 19 4.07 4.42 6.77
N ALA A 20 4.18 3.88 5.57
CA ALA A 20 3.48 2.69 5.11
C ALA A 20 4.48 1.61 4.72
N ARG A 21 4.19 0.35 4.99
CA ARG A 21 5.02 -0.82 4.68
C ARG A 21 4.15 -2.06 4.56
N LEU A 22 4.36 -2.88 3.55
CA LEU A 22 3.71 -4.19 3.46
C LEU A 22 4.52 -5.24 4.21
N THR A 23 4.19 -5.44 5.49
CA THR A 23 4.72 -6.56 6.28
C THR A 23 4.03 -7.87 5.87
N LEU A 24 4.59 -9.02 6.25
CA LEU A 24 3.91 -10.31 6.03
C LEU A 24 2.50 -10.35 6.64
N GLY A 25 2.30 -9.75 7.82
CA GLY A 25 0.97 -9.63 8.43
C GLY A 25 0.02 -8.75 7.61
N ALA A 26 0.51 -7.61 7.10
CA ALA A 26 -0.28 -6.74 6.23
C ALA A 26 -0.65 -7.40 4.90
N LEU A 27 0.28 -8.19 4.31
CA LEU A 27 0.03 -8.98 3.11
C LEU A 27 -1.00 -10.08 3.36
N ALA A 28 -0.92 -10.77 4.50
CA ALA A 28 -1.91 -11.78 4.89
C ALA A 28 -3.31 -11.18 5.11
N GLU A 29 -3.39 -10.02 5.77
CA GLU A 29 -4.66 -9.27 5.91
C GLU A 29 -5.22 -8.83 4.56
N LEU A 30 -4.34 -8.34 3.67
CA LEU A 30 -4.72 -7.92 2.32
C LEU A 30 -5.29 -9.09 1.52
N GLU A 31 -4.60 -10.24 1.52
CA GLU A 31 -5.04 -11.46 0.84
C GLU A 31 -6.36 -11.98 1.40
N ALA A 32 -6.56 -11.96 2.72
CA ALA A 32 -7.84 -12.30 3.35
C ALA A 32 -8.97 -11.35 2.96
N GLY A 33 -8.66 -10.08 2.63
CA GLY A 33 -9.62 -9.09 2.15
C GLY A 33 -9.90 -9.14 0.64
N LEU A 34 -9.09 -9.87 -0.14
CA LEU A 34 -9.33 -10.11 -1.56
C LEU A 34 -10.45 -11.14 -1.71
N ALA A 35 -11.66 -10.66 -2.02
CA ALA A 35 -12.83 -11.52 -2.22
C ALA A 35 -12.67 -12.52 -3.39
N ALA A 36 -11.76 -12.24 -4.33
CA ALA A 36 -11.32 -13.14 -5.38
C ALA A 36 -9.91 -12.75 -5.84
N GLY A 37 -9.05 -13.75 -6.06
CA GLY A 37 -7.67 -13.59 -6.53
C GLY A 37 -6.64 -13.66 -5.41
N SER A 38 -5.38 -13.75 -5.82
CA SER A 38 -4.17 -13.80 -5.01
C SER A 38 -3.47 -12.44 -4.97
N LEU A 39 -2.48 -12.31 -4.09
CA LEU A 39 -1.56 -11.16 -4.14
C LEU A 39 -0.87 -11.02 -5.50
N LEU A 40 -0.59 -12.13 -6.19
CA LEU A 40 0.00 -12.11 -7.53
C LEU A 40 -0.96 -11.49 -8.56
N ASP A 41 -2.25 -11.86 -8.52
CA ASP A 41 -3.27 -11.25 -9.39
C ASP A 41 -3.43 -9.75 -9.14
N LEU A 42 -3.19 -9.29 -7.91
CA LEU A 42 -3.17 -7.87 -7.58
C LEU A 42 -1.96 -7.16 -8.20
N VAL A 43 -0.77 -7.77 -8.11
CA VAL A 43 0.46 -7.24 -8.74
C VAL A 43 0.29 -7.13 -10.26
N GLU A 44 -0.17 -8.19 -10.93
CA GLU A 44 -0.37 -8.19 -12.39
C GLU A 44 -1.37 -7.12 -12.85
N ARG A 45 -2.41 -6.85 -12.05
CA ARG A 45 -3.37 -5.76 -12.33
C ARG A 45 -2.71 -4.39 -12.22
N PHE A 46 -1.82 -4.19 -11.26
CA PHE A 46 -1.07 -2.95 -11.10
C PHE A 46 -0.12 -2.72 -12.26
N GLU A 47 0.68 -3.73 -12.62
CA GLU A 47 1.60 -3.67 -13.76
C GLU A 47 0.87 -3.43 -15.09
N GLY A 48 -0.30 -4.06 -15.25
CA GLY A 48 -1.15 -3.88 -16.43
C GLY A 48 -1.99 -2.60 -16.45
N GLY A 49 -1.91 -1.74 -15.42
CA GLY A 49 -2.73 -0.53 -15.30
C GLY A 49 -4.24 -0.79 -15.16
N ARG A 50 -4.64 -2.01 -14.77
CA ARG A 50 -6.03 -2.47 -14.61
C ARG A 50 -6.48 -2.49 -13.15
N PHE A 51 -5.86 -1.69 -12.30
CA PHE A 51 -6.22 -1.59 -10.89
C PHE A 51 -7.43 -0.66 -10.71
N SER A 52 -8.23 -0.95 -9.69
CA SER A 52 -9.38 -0.12 -9.28
C SER A 52 -9.01 0.77 -8.09
N SER A 53 -9.86 1.76 -7.79
CA SER A 53 -9.73 2.55 -6.56
C SER A 53 -9.80 1.70 -5.30
N ARG A 54 -10.54 0.57 -5.35
CA ARG A 54 -10.60 -0.41 -4.25
C ARG A 54 -9.25 -1.07 -4.02
N ASP A 55 -8.55 -1.43 -5.10
CA ASP A 55 -7.23 -2.05 -5.01
C ASP A 55 -6.21 -1.07 -4.42
N VAL A 56 -6.24 0.18 -4.85
CA VAL A 56 -5.40 1.26 -4.29
C VAL A 56 -5.68 1.45 -2.81
N LEU A 57 -6.95 1.60 -2.40
CA LEU A 57 -7.32 1.77 -1.00
C LEU A 57 -6.89 0.57 -0.15
N ALA A 58 -7.11 -0.66 -0.63
CA ALA A 58 -6.73 -1.88 0.09
C ALA A 58 -5.21 -1.92 0.37
N LEU A 59 -4.39 -1.59 -0.64
CA LEU A 59 -2.93 -1.53 -0.49
C LEU A 59 -2.48 -0.41 0.45
N VAL A 60 -3.07 0.77 0.33
CA VAL A 60 -2.73 1.91 1.20
C VAL A 60 -3.09 1.60 2.66
N VAL A 61 -4.27 1.03 2.94
CA VAL A 61 -4.66 0.62 4.29
C VAL A 61 -3.71 -0.44 4.84
N ALA A 62 -3.43 -1.49 4.06
CA ALA A 62 -2.51 -2.55 4.47
C ALA A 62 -1.10 -1.99 4.75
N GLY A 63 -0.59 -1.14 3.87
CA GLY A 63 0.68 -0.46 4.03
C GLY A 63 0.73 0.39 5.29
N LEU A 64 -0.24 1.28 5.50
CA LEU A 64 -0.31 2.15 6.66
C LEU A 64 -0.34 1.35 7.97
N ARG A 65 -1.11 0.27 8.03
CA ARG A 65 -1.14 -0.63 9.19
C ARG A 65 0.20 -1.30 9.45
N GLY A 66 0.88 -1.79 8.41
CA GLY A 66 2.23 -2.35 8.53
C GLY A 66 3.30 -1.31 8.91
N GLY A 67 3.01 -0.03 8.71
CA GLY A 67 3.79 1.11 9.20
C GLY A 67 3.37 1.64 10.58
N GLY A 68 2.37 1.02 11.24
CA GLY A 68 1.94 1.35 12.59
C GLY A 68 0.81 2.38 12.69
N TRP A 69 0.15 2.73 11.59
CA TRP A 69 -1.03 3.58 11.62
C TRP A 69 -2.22 2.85 12.30
N PRO A 70 -2.87 3.45 13.32
CA PRO A 70 -3.91 2.77 14.11
C PRO A 70 -5.31 2.83 13.48
N GLY A 71 -5.45 3.41 12.28
CA GLY A 71 -6.74 3.62 11.63
C GLY A 71 -7.32 2.40 10.91
N THR A 72 -8.51 2.59 10.38
CA THR A 72 -9.29 1.60 9.64
C THR A 72 -9.48 2.00 8.18
N ALA A 73 -9.95 1.07 7.36
CA ALA A 73 -10.33 1.38 5.98
C ALA A 73 -11.42 2.45 5.90
N ALA A 74 -12.33 2.51 6.89
CA ALA A 74 -13.37 3.53 6.95
C ALA A 74 -12.79 4.93 7.20
N ASP A 75 -11.78 5.05 8.07
CA ASP A 75 -11.09 6.32 8.32
C ASP A 75 -10.42 6.85 7.04
N LEU A 76 -9.84 5.94 6.24
CA LEU A 76 -9.21 6.31 4.98
C LEU A 76 -10.21 6.78 3.91
N MET A 77 -11.48 6.34 3.95
CA MET A 77 -12.50 6.82 3.00
C MET A 77 -12.83 8.30 3.21
N THR A 78 -12.62 8.82 4.41
CA THR A 78 -12.86 10.22 4.77
C THR A 78 -11.59 11.08 4.83
N ALA A 79 -10.41 10.45 4.79
CA ALA A 79 -9.13 11.13 4.86
C ALA A 79 -8.69 11.68 3.49
N GLU A 80 -8.02 12.82 3.51
CA GLU A 80 -7.39 13.39 2.33
C GLU A 80 -5.98 12.79 2.14
N ILE A 81 -5.77 12.08 1.03
CA ILE A 81 -4.43 11.65 0.63
C ILE A 81 -3.74 12.82 -0.10
N GLY A 82 -2.62 13.29 0.43
CA GLY A 82 -1.84 14.36 -0.18
C GLY A 82 -1.42 14.03 -1.61
N GLY A 83 -1.61 14.96 -2.53
CA GLY A 83 -1.39 14.75 -3.97
C GLY A 83 -2.51 13.98 -4.68
N GLY A 84 -3.60 13.66 -3.99
CA GLY A 84 -4.83 13.12 -4.54
C GLY A 84 -4.73 11.66 -5.02
N PRO A 85 -5.73 11.20 -5.81
CA PRO A 85 -5.85 9.79 -6.21
C PRO A 85 -4.64 9.25 -6.99
N VAL A 86 -3.96 10.10 -7.76
CA VAL A 86 -2.77 9.71 -8.53
C VAL A 86 -1.59 9.44 -7.59
N ALA A 87 -1.40 10.27 -6.56
CA ALA A 87 -0.37 10.04 -5.55
C ALA A 87 -0.65 8.77 -4.74
N ALA A 88 -1.92 8.52 -4.40
CA ALA A 88 -2.34 7.27 -3.74
C ALA A 88 -2.01 6.03 -4.59
N ALA A 89 -2.33 6.07 -5.89
CA ALA A 89 -2.03 4.97 -6.81
C ALA A 89 -0.51 4.73 -6.95
N ARG A 90 0.29 5.80 -7.00
CA ARG A 90 1.76 5.71 -7.02
C ARG A 90 2.31 5.10 -5.74
N ALA A 91 1.84 5.54 -4.58
CA ALA A 91 2.25 4.98 -3.30
C ALA A 91 1.88 3.49 -3.17
N ALA A 92 0.70 3.10 -3.64
CA ALA A 92 0.28 1.70 -3.68
C ALA A 92 1.18 0.84 -4.59
N ALA A 93 1.49 1.33 -5.79
CA ALA A 93 2.41 0.65 -6.70
C ALA A 93 3.83 0.53 -6.12
N GLU A 94 4.30 1.59 -5.45
CA GLU A 94 5.61 1.60 -4.79
C GLU A 94 5.67 0.64 -3.60
N LEU A 95 4.60 0.54 -2.82
CA LEU A 95 4.48 -0.46 -1.74
C LEU A 95 4.61 -1.88 -2.29
N LEU A 96 3.88 -2.20 -3.37
CA LEU A 96 3.98 -3.50 -4.04
C LEU A 96 5.41 -3.76 -4.54
N ALA A 97 5.99 -2.83 -5.29
CA ALA A 97 7.34 -2.97 -5.82
C ALA A 97 8.37 -3.23 -4.71
N ARG A 98 8.27 -2.51 -3.58
CA ARG A 98 9.17 -2.68 -2.43
C ARG A 98 8.94 -3.97 -1.64
N ALA A 99 7.70 -4.48 -1.58
CA ALA A 99 7.38 -5.70 -0.86
C ALA A 99 7.89 -6.96 -1.57
N PHE A 100 7.93 -6.92 -2.91
CA PHE A 100 8.31 -8.05 -3.75
C PHE A 100 9.68 -7.88 -4.42
N ALA A 101 10.35 -6.74 -4.22
CA ALA A 101 11.75 -6.60 -4.58
C ALA A 101 12.56 -7.64 -3.79
N LEU A 102 13.15 -8.59 -4.51
CA LEU A 102 14.20 -9.42 -3.93
C LEU A 102 15.33 -8.48 -3.51
N PRO A 103 15.90 -8.61 -2.31
CA PRO A 103 17.14 -7.91 -2.00
C PRO A 103 18.13 -8.33 -3.08
N GLU A 104 18.62 -7.38 -3.90
CA GLU A 104 19.71 -7.68 -4.82
C GLU A 104 20.81 -8.33 -3.97
N ALA A 105 21.17 -9.57 -4.32
CA ALA A 105 22.25 -10.27 -3.66
C ALA A 105 23.49 -9.39 -3.81
N GLY A 106 23.87 -8.72 -2.72
CA GLY A 106 25.11 -7.95 -2.63
C GLY A 106 26.33 -8.84 -2.81
#